data_AF-A0A0H4QFA1-F1
#
_entry.id   AF-A0A0H4QFA1-F1
#
_cell.length_a   1.000
_cell.length_b   1.000
_cell.length_c   1.000
_cell.angle_alpha   90.00
_cell.angle_beta   90.00
_cell.angle_gamma   90.00
#
_symmetry.space_group_name_H-M   'P 1'
#
loop_
_entity.id
_entity.type
_entity.pdbx_description
1 polymer ?
#
loop_
_entity_poly.entity_id
_entity_poly.type
_entity_poly.pdbx_seq_one_letter_code
_entity_poly.pdbx_strand_id
1 'polypeptide(L)'
;MITTGKTAVLDTSVFFERFLTYRVVFNEYFKTMELIERGETLKHETYSRLADNFLLNVKKYNLFCQSFIKKYKLTNTKIEEKLDNYFSELISSLKCIDENTNQLNKSQMRLAQQRIQSTENEFVNSMKLKFN
;
A
#
# COMPACT_ATOMS: atom_id res chain seq x y z
N MET A 1 -23.09 18.80 -7.65
CA MET A 1 -23.23 18.87 -6.19
C MET A 1 -22.17 19.81 -5.66
N ILE A 2 -22.57 20.86 -4.93
CA ILE A 2 -21.63 21.78 -4.27
C ILE A 2 -21.19 21.09 -2.98
N THR A 3 -19.97 20.56 -2.96
CA THR A 3 -19.34 20.01 -1.76
C THR A 3 -19.04 21.18 -0.81
N THR A 4 -19.74 21.27 0.32
CA THR A 4 -19.41 22.24 1.36
C THR A 4 -18.05 21.91 1.97
N GLY A 5 -17.29 22.91 2.42
CA GLY A 5 -15.95 22.71 2.98
C GLY A 5 -15.89 21.69 4.13
N LYS A 6 -16.96 21.58 4.93
CA LYS A 6 -17.08 20.59 6.01
C LYS A 6 -17.14 19.14 5.50
N THR A 7 -17.88 18.90 4.41
CA THR A 7 -17.97 17.55 3.80
C THR A 7 -16.65 17.15 3.16
N ALA A 8 -15.93 18.10 2.55
CA ALA A 8 -14.61 17.84 1.98
C ALA A 8 -13.57 17.46 3.04
N VAL A 9 -13.58 18.10 4.22
CA VAL A 9 -12.68 17.74 5.34
C VAL A 9 -12.98 16.33 5.86
N LEU A 10 -14.25 16.02 6.12
CA LEU A 10 -14.65 14.70 6.63
C LEU A 10 -14.26 13.58 5.66
N ASP A 11 -14.53 13.76 4.38
CA ASP A 11 -14.19 12.77 3.35
C ASP A 11 -12.67 12.55 3.24
N THR A 12 -11.86 13.60 3.40
CA THR A 12 -10.39 13.49 3.44
C THR A 12 -9.92 12.74 4.69
N SER A 13 -10.53 12.98 5.86
CA SER A 13 -10.24 12.21 7.08
C SER A 13 -10.56 10.72 6.91
N VAL A 14 -11.74 10.39 6.37
CA VAL A 14 -12.14 9.01 6.08
C VAL A 14 -11.18 8.36 5.08
N PHE A 15 -10.72 9.11 4.07
CA PHE A 15 -9.70 8.64 3.15
C PHE A 15 -8.41 8.27 3.87
N PHE A 16 -7.89 9.16 4.72
CA PHE A 16 -6.66 8.90 5.48
C PHE A 16 -6.80 7.74 6.47
N GLU A 17 -7.92 7.58 7.15
CA GLU A 17 -8.16 6.45 8.04
C GLU A 17 -8.08 5.11 7.30
N ARG A 18 -8.73 5.04 6.12
CA ARG A 18 -8.66 3.85 5.27
C ARG A 18 -7.26 3.65 4.70
N PHE A 19 -6.58 4.73 4.32
CA PHE A 19 -5.19 4.68 3.86
C PHE A 19 -4.27 4.05 4.92
N LEU A 20 -4.38 4.51 6.17
CA LEU A 20 -3.62 3.99 7.31
C LEU A 20 -3.99 2.54 7.65
N THR A 21 -5.26 2.16 7.44
CA THR A 21 -5.71 0.77 7.64
C THR A 21 -5.01 -0.18 6.65
N TYR A 22 -4.96 0.18 5.36
CA TYR A 22 -4.26 -0.62 4.36
C TYR A 22 -2.76 -0.70 4.59
N ARG A 23 -2.14 0.37 5.10
CA ARG A 23 -0.74 0.31 5.55
C ARG A 23 -0.51 -0.77 6.58
N VAL A 24 -1.39 -0.90 7.57
CA VAL A 24 -1.30 -1.97 8.58
C VAL A 24 -1.41 -3.33 7.90
N VAL A 25 -2.36 -3.50 6.98
CA VAL A 25 -2.51 -4.74 6.19
C VAL A 25 -1.20 -5.11 5.49
N PHE A 26 -0.56 -4.19 4.78
CA PHE A 26 0.72 -4.47 4.10
C PHE A 26 1.88 -4.75 5.06
N ASN A 27 1.89 -4.15 6.25
CA ASN A 27 2.86 -4.52 7.28
C ASN A 27 2.65 -5.93 7.81
N GLU A 28 1.40 -6.37 7.97
CA GLU A 28 1.09 -7.75 8.35
C GLU A 28 1.52 -8.75 7.27
N TYR A 29 1.51 -8.36 5.99
CA TYR A 29 2.08 -9.19 4.93
C TYR A 29 3.56 -9.47 5.15
N PHE A 30 4.38 -8.46 5.44
CA PHE A 30 5.82 -8.67 5.71
C PHE A 30 6.05 -9.54 6.95
N LYS A 31 5.27 -9.35 8.01
CA LYS A 31 5.33 -10.23 9.19
C LYS A 31 4.98 -11.68 8.84
N THR A 32 3.99 -11.87 7.99
CA THR A 32 3.60 -13.20 7.52
C THR A 32 4.70 -13.85 6.71
N MET A 33 5.44 -13.10 5.88
CA MET A 33 6.62 -13.63 5.19
C MET A 33 7.65 -14.19 6.18
N GLU A 34 7.93 -13.48 7.27
CA GLU A 34 8.86 -13.95 8.32
C GLU A 34 8.33 -15.17 9.08
N LEU A 35 7.02 -15.30 9.25
CA LEU A 35 6.40 -16.49 9.85
C LEU A 35 6.54 -17.72 8.94
N ILE A 36 6.32 -17.56 7.62
CA ILE A 36 6.50 -18.64 6.64
C ILE A 36 7.95 -19.11 6.65
N GLU A 37 8.90 -18.18 6.63
CA GLU A 37 10.35 -18.49 6.68
C GLU A 37 10.73 -19.30 7.93
N ARG A 38 10.08 -19.05 9.07
CA ARG A 38 10.33 -19.78 10.33
C ARG A 38 9.56 -21.10 10.44
N GLY A 39 8.66 -21.39 9.50
CA GLY A 39 7.76 -22.54 9.58
C GLY A 39 6.69 -22.39 10.68
N GLU A 40 6.38 -21.16 11.08
CA GLU A 40 5.42 -20.83 12.16
C GLU A 40 3.99 -20.61 11.64
N THR A 41 3.72 -20.89 10.36
CA THR A 41 2.41 -20.71 9.72
C THR A 41 1.61 -22.01 9.62
N LEU A 42 0.31 -21.87 9.30
CA LEU A 42 -0.52 -23.00 8.92
C LEU A 42 0.06 -23.68 7.66
N LYS A 43 -0.04 -25.02 7.57
CA LYS A 43 0.54 -25.83 6.49
C LYS A 43 0.22 -25.39 5.05
N HIS A 44 -0.83 -24.60 4.84
CA HIS A 44 -1.28 -24.14 3.53
C HIS A 44 -0.88 -22.69 3.21
N GLU A 45 -0.25 -21.99 4.14
CA GLU A 45 0.24 -20.63 3.91
C GLU A 45 1.60 -20.71 3.24
N THR A 46 1.63 -20.43 1.94
CA THR A 46 2.82 -20.43 1.10
C THR A 46 3.11 -19.02 0.60
N TYR A 47 4.34 -18.77 0.17
CA TYR A 47 4.71 -17.48 -0.41
C TYR A 47 3.87 -17.11 -1.65
N SER A 48 3.56 -18.09 -2.50
CA SER A 48 2.71 -17.87 -3.69
C SER A 48 1.29 -17.43 -3.31
N ARG A 49 0.66 -18.13 -2.35
CA ARG A 49 -0.67 -17.75 -1.83
C ARG A 49 -0.65 -16.38 -1.17
N LEU A 50 0.42 -16.07 -0.42
CA LEU A 50 0.59 -14.77 0.21
C LEU A 50 0.72 -13.66 -0.85
N ALA A 51 1.49 -13.88 -1.91
CA ALA A 51 1.66 -12.94 -3.02
C ALA A 51 0.35 -12.69 -3.78
N ASP A 52 -0.42 -13.72 -4.08
CA ASP A 52 -1.75 -13.60 -4.71
C ASP A 52 -2.70 -12.75 -3.85
N ASN A 53 -2.77 -13.05 -2.55
CA ASN A 53 -3.60 -12.29 -1.62
C ASN A 53 -3.12 -10.82 -1.54
N PHE A 54 -1.81 -10.60 -1.53
CA PHE A 54 -1.22 -9.26 -1.50
C PHE A 54 -1.64 -8.45 -2.73
N LEU A 55 -1.46 -9.01 -3.93
CA LEU A 55 -1.84 -8.35 -5.19
C LEU A 55 -3.33 -8.05 -5.27
N LEU A 56 -4.18 -8.96 -4.77
CA LEU A 56 -5.62 -8.72 -4.69
C LEU A 56 -5.94 -7.53 -3.77
N ASN A 57 -5.27 -7.42 -2.62
CA ASN A 57 -5.45 -6.30 -1.70
C ASN A 57 -4.90 -4.99 -2.28
N VAL A 58 -3.74 -5.02 -2.94
CA VAL A 58 -3.19 -3.87 -3.68
C VAL A 58 -4.18 -3.37 -4.73
N LYS A 59 -4.77 -4.28 -5.52
CA LYS A 59 -5.77 -3.92 -6.55
C LYS A 59 -7.01 -3.26 -5.95
N LYS A 60 -7.59 -3.84 -4.89
CA LYS A 60 -8.75 -3.27 -4.20
C LYS A 60 -8.44 -1.90 -3.61
N TYR A 61 -7.27 -1.76 -3.02
CA TYR A 61 -6.82 -0.52 -2.42
C TYR A 61 -6.57 0.57 -3.46
N ASN A 62 -5.94 0.22 -4.59
CA ASN A 62 -5.74 1.14 -5.70
C ASN A 62 -7.09 1.68 -6.22
N LEU A 63 -8.10 0.81 -6.41
CA LEU A 63 -9.43 1.26 -6.82
C LEU A 63 -10.06 2.26 -5.83
N PHE A 64 -9.88 2.03 -4.54
CA PHE A 64 -10.32 2.96 -3.50
C PHE A 64 -9.60 4.31 -3.62
N CYS A 65 -8.27 4.32 -3.74
CA CYS A 65 -7.50 5.56 -3.86
C CYS A 65 -7.79 6.31 -5.16
N GLN A 66 -7.90 5.61 -6.29
CA GLN A 66 -8.21 6.22 -7.59
C GLN A 66 -9.61 6.83 -7.61
N SER A 67 -10.57 6.24 -6.88
CA SER A 67 -11.89 6.85 -6.69
C SER A 67 -11.81 8.20 -5.98
N PHE A 68 -10.93 8.34 -4.98
CA PHE A 68 -10.66 9.61 -4.30
C PHE A 68 -9.97 10.59 -5.25
N ILE A 69 -8.89 10.19 -5.93
CA ILE A 69 -8.16 11.02 -6.90
C ILE A 69 -9.12 11.62 -7.93
N LYS A 70 -9.99 10.80 -8.52
CA LYS A 70 -10.98 11.24 -9.51
C LYS A 70 -12.03 12.18 -8.90
N LYS A 71 -12.56 11.86 -7.72
CA LYS A 71 -13.58 12.69 -7.02
C LYS A 71 -13.06 14.11 -6.75
N TYR A 72 -11.79 14.24 -6.38
CA TYR A 72 -11.17 15.53 -6.05
C TYR A 72 -10.40 16.16 -7.22
N LYS A 73 -10.53 15.62 -8.43
CA LYS A 73 -9.87 16.13 -9.65
C LYS A 73 -8.34 16.21 -9.50
N LEU A 74 -7.74 15.19 -8.89
CA LEU A 74 -6.30 15.08 -8.66
C LEU A 74 -5.59 14.26 -9.74
N THR A 75 -6.27 13.89 -10.82
CA THR A 75 -5.69 13.20 -11.97
C THR A 75 -4.68 14.08 -12.71
N ASN A 76 -3.60 13.49 -13.22
CA ASN A 76 -2.43 14.12 -13.82
C ASN A 76 -1.75 15.14 -12.89
N THR A 77 -1.85 14.96 -11.57
CA THR A 77 -1.16 15.79 -10.60
C THR A 77 0.00 15.05 -9.95
N LYS A 78 0.90 15.80 -9.31
CA LYS A 78 1.97 15.23 -8.48
C LYS A 78 1.41 14.32 -7.37
N ILE A 79 0.19 14.54 -6.89
CA ILE A 79 -0.42 13.69 -5.85
C ILE A 79 -0.69 12.29 -6.40
N GLU A 80 -1.24 12.20 -7.61
CA GLU A 80 -1.47 10.92 -8.29
C GLU A 80 -0.13 10.24 -8.62
N GLU A 81 0.85 10.98 -9.12
CA GLU A 81 2.20 10.44 -9.37
C GLU A 81 2.84 9.85 -8.10
N LYS A 82 2.73 10.54 -6.95
CA LYS A 82 3.24 10.02 -5.68
C LYS A 82 2.47 8.78 -5.19
N LEU A 83 1.16 8.73 -5.44
CA LEU A 83 0.34 7.55 -5.15
C LEU A 83 0.75 6.35 -6.01
N ASP A 84 0.98 6.57 -7.30
CA ASP A 84 1.40 5.53 -8.25
C ASP A 84 2.80 4.99 -7.90
N ASN A 85 3.71 5.85 -7.48
CA ASN A 85 5.03 5.43 -6.97
C ASN A 85 4.90 4.55 -5.72
N TYR A 86 4.02 4.92 -4.79
CA TYR A 86 3.75 4.11 -3.61
C TYR A 86 3.20 2.71 -3.97
N PHE A 87 2.24 2.63 -4.91
CA PHE A 87 1.74 1.34 -5.40
C PHE A 87 2.81 0.53 -6.16
N SER A 88 3.67 1.19 -6.91
CA SER A 88 4.79 0.55 -7.62
C SER A 88 5.78 -0.09 -6.65
N GLU A 89 6.08 0.57 -5.53
CA GLU A 89 6.92 0.00 -4.47
C GLU A 89 6.23 -1.15 -3.71
N LEU A 90 4.91 -1.06 -3.47
CA LEU A 90 4.16 -2.18 -2.91
C LEU A 90 4.28 -3.42 -3.80
N ILE A 91 4.03 -3.30 -5.11
CA ILE A 91 4.13 -4.42 -6.05
C ILE A 91 5.57 -4.92 -6.15
N SER A 92 6.54 -4.00 -6.24
CA SER A 92 7.96 -4.34 -6.33
C SER A 92 8.49 -5.03 -5.07
N SER A 93 7.83 -4.87 -3.93
CA SER A 93 8.22 -5.53 -2.69
C SER A 93 8.16 -7.05 -2.76
N LEU A 94 7.28 -7.61 -3.61
CA LEU A 94 7.18 -9.06 -3.81
C LEU A 94 8.45 -9.70 -4.38
N LYS A 95 9.35 -8.90 -4.98
CA LYS A 95 10.65 -9.37 -5.46
C LYS A 95 11.55 -9.93 -4.35
N CYS A 96 11.23 -9.65 -3.07
CA CYS A 96 11.96 -10.24 -1.96
C CYS A 96 11.66 -11.73 -1.75
N ILE A 97 10.65 -12.27 -2.41
CA ILE A 97 10.26 -13.68 -2.36
C ILE A 97 10.69 -14.37 -3.66
N ASP A 98 11.22 -15.58 -3.54
CA ASP A 98 11.32 -16.54 -4.64
C ASP A 98 10.29 -17.66 -4.44
N GLU A 99 9.22 -17.64 -5.23
CA GLU A 99 8.13 -18.62 -5.17
C GLU A 99 8.56 -20.01 -5.66
N ASN A 100 9.59 -20.11 -6.52
CA ASN A 100 10.04 -21.39 -7.06
C ASN A 100 10.87 -22.18 -6.05
N THR A 101 11.69 -21.47 -5.27
CA THR A 101 12.54 -22.07 -4.23
C THR A 101 11.95 -21.95 -2.83
N ASN A 102 10.81 -21.26 -2.71
CA ASN A 102 10.14 -20.92 -1.46
C ASN A 102 11.10 -20.28 -0.45
N GLN A 103 11.82 -19.24 -0.89
CA GLN A 103 12.82 -18.52 -0.09
C GLN A 103 12.50 -17.04 0.05
N LEU A 104 12.85 -16.46 1.20
CA LEU A 104 12.77 -15.02 1.48
C LEU A 104 14.16 -14.36 1.51
N ASN A 105 14.35 -13.36 0.66
CA ASN A 105 15.48 -12.45 0.75
C ASN A 105 15.18 -11.32 1.76
N LYS A 106 15.59 -11.53 3.01
CA LYS A 106 15.38 -10.57 4.11
C LYS A 106 16.01 -9.20 3.88
N SER A 107 17.13 -9.12 3.15
CA SER A 107 17.78 -7.85 2.81
C SER A 107 16.90 -7.04 1.86
N GLN A 108 16.41 -7.68 0.79
CA GLN A 108 15.49 -7.05 -0.15
C GLN A 108 14.15 -6.68 0.49
N MET A 109 13.64 -7.50 1.41
CA MET A 109 12.42 -7.19 2.16
C MET A 109 12.58 -5.89 2.98
N ARG A 110 13.67 -5.76 3.73
CA ARG A 110 13.94 -4.54 4.52
C ARG A 110 14.08 -3.30 3.64
N LEU A 111 14.78 -3.42 2.51
CA LEU A 111 14.90 -2.33 1.53
C LEU A 111 13.54 -1.95 0.94
N ALA A 112 12.69 -2.94 0.63
CA ALA A 112 11.35 -2.69 0.13
C ALA A 112 10.49 -1.96 1.16
N GLN A 113 10.52 -2.37 2.43
CA GLN A 113 9.81 -1.68 3.52
C GLN A 113 10.25 -0.21 3.66
N GLN A 114 11.54 0.07 3.54
CA GLN A 114 12.07 1.44 3.56
C GLN A 114 11.56 2.27 2.36
N ARG A 115 11.56 1.71 1.15
CA ARG A 115 11.06 2.39 -0.05
C ARG A 115 9.55 2.64 0.01
N ILE A 116 8.77 1.67 0.49
CA ILE A 116 7.34 1.83 0.74
C ILE A 116 7.11 2.96 1.74
N GLN A 117 7.84 2.98 2.86
CA GLN A 117 7.70 4.05 3.85
C GLN A 117 8.08 5.43 3.30
N SER A 118 9.13 5.50 2.48
CA SER A 118 9.54 6.75 1.83
C SER A 118 8.45 7.28 0.89
N THR A 119 7.95 6.44 -0.01
CA THR A 119 6.91 6.82 -0.97
C THR A 119 5.56 7.10 -0.29
N GLU A 120 5.23 6.39 0.80
CA GLU A 120 4.08 6.70 1.67
C GLU A 120 4.18 8.13 2.21
N ASN A 121 5.32 8.48 2.80
CA ASN A 121 5.55 9.80 3.37
C ASN A 121 5.46 10.89 2.30
N GLU A 122 6.02 10.65 1.11
CA GLU A 122 5.90 11.58 -0.03
C GLU A 122 4.43 11.81 -0.42
N PHE A 123 3.64 10.74 -0.55
CA PHE A 123 2.23 10.85 -0.86
C PHE A 123 1.45 11.60 0.24
N VAL A 124 1.59 11.19 1.49
CA VAL A 124 0.91 11.81 2.64
C VAL A 124 1.27 13.30 2.76
N ASN A 125 2.53 13.67 2.56
CA ASN A 125 2.96 15.07 2.60
C ASN A 125 2.38 15.87 1.44
N SER A 126 2.30 15.29 0.23
CA SER A 126 1.67 15.94 -0.92
C SER A 126 0.19 16.24 -0.68
N MET A 127 -0.51 15.34 0.01
CA MET A 127 -1.90 15.51 0.40
C MET A 127 -2.06 16.59 1.49
N LYS A 128 -1.18 16.60 2.51
CA LYS A 128 -1.20 17.62 3.57
C LYS A 128 -1.02 19.04 3.01
N LEU A 129 -0.10 19.23 2.07
CA LEU A 129 0.11 20.53 1.41
C LEU A 129 -1.10 21.02 0.61
N LYS A 130 -2.00 20.11 0.20
CA LYS A 130 -3.17 20.44 -0.62
C LYS A 130 -4.43 20.70 0.21
N PHE A 131 -4.55 20.05 1.36
CA PHE A 131 -5.77 20.04 2.19
C PHE A 131 -5.61 20.69 3.57
N ASN A 132 -4.41 21.16 3.94
CA ASN A 132 -4.17 22.15 5.00
C ASN A 132 -4.01 23.55 4.40
#